data_AF-A0A0B7MAT0-F1
#
_entry.id   AF-A0A0B7MAT0-F1
#
_cell.length_a   1.000
_cell.length_b   1.000
_cell.length_c   1.000
_cell.angle_alpha   90.00
_cell.angle_beta   90.00
_cell.angle_gamma   90.00
#
_symmetry.space_group_name_H-M   'P 1'
#
loop_
_entity.id
_entity.type
_entity.pdbx_description
1 polymer ?
#
loop_
_entity_poly.entity_id
_entity_poly.type
_entity_poly.pdbx_seq_one_letter_code
_entity_poly.pdbx_strand_id
1 'polypeptide(L)'
;MLDEKLLKELQEYVEKHLERLDYVLYEPARYDSMDMPDIELDIGHDYIGLPDSELENFIKDKRKPTFHQVLFSFIDKKGASDSDVYKRAGVDRRHFSKIRSNPDYRPGKNTVIALALALELNKKETDRLLSAAGYSLSESNTFDLIILFFLDKEIYDLYSVNQALDYFSQKPLAGVLE
;
A
#
# COMPACT_ATOMS: atom_id res chain seq x y z
N MET A 1 -4.37 -7.81 26.46
CA MET A 1 -3.99 -6.38 26.53
C MET A 1 -2.58 -6.29 26.00
N LEU A 2 -2.35 -5.38 25.05
CA LEU A 2 -0.99 -5.01 24.60
C LEU A 2 -0.15 -4.54 25.80
N ASP A 3 1.13 -4.91 25.82
CA ASP A 3 2.10 -4.52 26.84
C ASP A 3 2.29 -2.99 26.87
N GLU A 4 2.33 -2.38 28.07
CA GLU A 4 2.53 -0.93 28.26
C GLU A 4 3.83 -0.43 27.64
N LYS A 5 4.88 -1.26 27.65
CA LYS A 5 6.15 -0.91 27.02
C LYS A 5 6.00 -0.78 25.50
N LEU A 6 5.28 -1.71 24.88
CA LEU A 6 5.05 -1.72 23.44
C LEU A 6 4.19 -0.51 23.00
N LEU A 7 3.20 -0.15 23.81
CA LEU A 7 2.37 1.04 23.58
C LEU A 7 3.20 2.31 23.58
N LYS A 8 4.13 2.44 24.55
CA LYS A 8 5.03 3.59 24.61
C LYS A 8 5.96 3.67 23.39
N GLU A 9 6.56 2.55 22.98
CA GLU A 9 7.40 2.49 21.78
C GLU A 9 6.63 2.88 20.50
N LEU A 10 5.36 2.49 20.40
CA LEU A 10 4.49 2.84 19.28
C LEU A 10 4.16 4.34 19.25
N GLN A 11 3.85 4.93 20.40
CA GLN A 11 3.61 6.38 20.51
C GLN A 11 4.85 7.18 20.05
N GLU A 12 6.02 6.85 20.59
CA GLU A 12 7.30 7.51 20.24
C GLU A 12 7.62 7.38 18.73
N TYR A 13 7.31 6.24 18.12
CA TYR A 13 7.51 6.04 16.68
C TYR A 13 6.62 6.94 15.83
N VAL A 14 5.32 7.02 16.17
CA VAL A 14 4.35 7.84 15.41
C VAL A 14 4.71 9.32 15.52
N GLU A 15 5.01 9.81 16.73
CA GLU A 15 5.38 11.21 16.97
C GLU A 15 6.63 11.60 16.17
N LYS A 16 7.69 10.78 16.23
CA LYS A 16 8.94 11.05 15.51
C LYS A 16 8.78 11.11 13.99
N HIS A 17 7.89 10.31 13.41
CA HIS A 17 7.64 10.33 11.97
C HIS A 17 6.74 11.48 11.54
N LEU A 18 5.87 11.98 12.44
CA LEU A 18 5.06 13.18 12.21
C LEU A 18 5.89 14.47 12.33
N GLU A 19 6.87 14.54 13.23
CA GLU A 19 7.78 15.69 13.40
C GLU A 19 8.72 15.92 12.21
N ARG A 20 8.88 14.93 11.31
CA ARG A 20 9.74 15.04 10.12
C ARG A 20 9.12 15.91 9.01
N LEU A 21 7.97 16.54 9.26
CA LEU A 21 7.17 17.31 8.30
C LEU A 21 7.23 18.83 8.51
N ASP A 22 8.35 19.39 8.98
CA ASP A 22 8.59 20.84 8.91
C ASP A 22 8.91 21.27 7.47
N TYR A 23 7.84 21.49 6.69
CA TYR A 23 7.92 22.16 5.40
C TYR A 23 8.27 23.64 5.61
N VAL A 24 9.50 24.02 5.27
CA VAL A 24 9.85 25.42 5.02
C VAL A 24 9.12 25.85 3.74
N LEU A 25 8.08 26.68 3.89
CA LEU A 25 7.44 27.34 2.77
C LEU A 25 8.44 28.30 2.11
N TYR A 26 8.91 27.97 0.92
CA TYR A 26 9.57 28.94 0.05
C TYR A 26 8.49 29.83 -0.55
N GLU A 27 8.56 31.13 -0.28
CA GLU A 27 7.78 32.11 -1.05
C GLU A 27 8.19 32.01 -2.52
N PRO A 28 7.23 31.84 -3.47
CA PRO A 28 7.57 31.95 -4.87
C PRO A 28 8.05 33.37 -5.12
N ALA A 29 9.24 33.51 -5.69
CA ALA A 29 9.73 34.78 -6.20
C ALA A 29 8.65 35.37 -7.11
N ARG A 30 8.24 36.61 -6.83
CA ARG A 30 7.40 37.39 -7.73
C ARG A 30 8.14 37.49 -9.06
N TYR A 31 7.67 36.76 -10.07
CA TYR A 31 8.03 37.06 -11.44
C TYR A 31 7.30 38.34 -11.79
N ASP A 32 8.02 39.46 -11.79
CA ASP A 32 7.56 40.66 -12.47
C ASP A 32 7.27 40.28 -13.92
N SER A 33 6.10 40.68 -14.39
CA SER A 33 5.60 40.46 -15.75
C SER A 33 6.61 40.99 -16.77
N MET A 34 7.48 40.11 -17.26
CA MET A 34 8.17 40.32 -18.52
C MET A 34 7.14 40.07 -19.62
N ASP A 35 6.90 41.08 -20.44
CA ASP A 35 6.09 41.00 -21.65
C ASP A 35 6.57 39.80 -22.49
N MET A 36 5.74 38.75 -22.54
CA MET A 36 5.90 37.68 -23.53
C MET A 36 5.55 38.30 -24.89
N PRO A 37 6.46 38.28 -25.88
CA PRO A 37 6.05 38.58 -27.23
C PRO A 37 4.99 37.56 -27.64
N ASP A 38 3.98 38.00 -28.38
CA ASP A 38 3.02 37.13 -29.04
C ASP A 38 3.78 36.22 -30.01
N ILE A 39 4.24 35.07 -29.53
CA ILE A 39 4.64 33.97 -30.39
C ILE A 39 3.30 33.38 -30.85
N GLU A 40 2.88 33.73 -32.06
CA GLU A 40 1.98 32.88 -32.82
C GLU A 40 2.67 31.52 -32.94
N LEU A 41 2.40 30.62 -31.99
CA LEU A 41 2.63 29.21 -32.20
C LEU A 41 1.68 28.83 -33.34
N ASP A 42 2.25 28.72 -34.53
CA ASP A 42 1.73 27.83 -35.56
C ASP A 42 1.74 26.42 -34.95
N ILE A 43 0.69 26.08 -34.20
CA ILE A 43 0.41 24.71 -33.81
C ILE A 43 -0.08 24.03 -35.10
N GLY A 44 0.85 23.80 -36.01
CA GLY A 44 0.68 22.80 -37.04
C GLY A 44 0.21 21.55 -36.33
N HIS A 45 -0.99 21.07 -36.71
CA HIS A 45 -1.58 19.84 -36.20
C HIS A 45 -0.79 18.60 -36.64
N ASP A 46 0.52 18.57 -36.39
CA ASP A 46 1.27 17.33 -36.25
C ASP A 46 1.06 16.85 -34.82
N TYR A 47 -0.14 16.34 -34.54
CA TYR A 47 -0.28 15.33 -33.50
C TYR A 47 0.67 14.21 -33.90
N ILE A 48 1.89 14.21 -33.33
CA ILE A 48 2.79 13.05 -33.36
C ILE A 48 2.06 11.97 -32.58
N GLY A 49 1.20 11.21 -33.28
CA GLY A 49 0.61 10.01 -32.75
C GLY A 49 1.78 9.11 -32.38
N LEU A 50 1.96 8.85 -31.08
CA LEU A 50 2.80 7.73 -30.63
C LEU A 50 2.38 6.53 -31.49
N PRO A 51 3.29 5.93 -32.28
CA PRO A 51 2.95 4.74 -33.04
C PRO A 51 2.39 3.73 -32.05
N ASP A 52 1.24 3.11 -32.34
CA ASP A 52 0.59 2.16 -31.43
C ASP A 52 1.57 1.08 -30.93
N SER A 53 2.56 0.73 -31.77
CA SER A 53 3.63 -0.20 -31.45
C SER A 53 4.59 0.26 -30.35
N GLU A 54 4.84 1.56 -30.18
CA GLU A 54 5.72 2.08 -29.12
C GLU A 54 5.05 1.96 -27.74
N LEU A 55 3.76 2.30 -27.66
CA LEU A 55 2.97 2.13 -26.44
C LEU A 55 2.81 0.66 -26.07
N GLU A 56 2.50 -0.20 -27.04
CA GLU A 56 2.38 -1.65 -26.82
C GLU A 56 3.70 -2.25 -26.32
N ASN A 57 4.83 -1.89 -26.93
CA ASN A 57 6.15 -2.34 -26.50
C ASN A 57 6.48 -1.83 -25.09
N PHE A 58 6.20 -0.56 -24.80
CA PHE A 58 6.41 0.00 -23.46
C PHE A 58 5.61 -0.75 -22.39
N ILE A 59 4.33 -1.03 -22.65
CA ILE A 59 3.47 -1.78 -21.72
C ILE A 59 4.06 -3.19 -21.54
N LYS A 60 4.40 -3.88 -22.62
CA LYS A 60 4.94 -5.24 -22.58
C LYS A 60 6.25 -5.32 -21.77
N ASP A 61 7.16 -4.37 -22.00
CA ASP A 61 8.48 -4.36 -21.37
C ASP A 61 8.42 -3.96 -19.88
N LYS A 62 7.46 -3.11 -19.49
CA LYS A 62 7.33 -2.63 -18.11
C LYS A 62 6.34 -3.45 -17.26
N ARG A 63 5.53 -4.32 -17.87
CA ARG A 63 4.48 -5.06 -17.16
C ARG A 63 5.08 -5.92 -16.05
N LYS A 64 4.67 -5.62 -14.81
CA LYS A 64 5.01 -6.40 -13.63
C LYS A 64 3.96 -7.51 -13.38
N PRO A 65 4.29 -8.53 -12.56
CA PRO A 65 3.32 -9.54 -12.15
C PRO A 65 2.09 -8.91 -11.46
N THR A 66 0.92 -9.52 -11.68
CA THR A 66 -0.34 -9.05 -11.09
C THR A 66 -0.42 -9.37 -9.59
N PHE A 67 -1.34 -8.71 -8.87
CA PHE A 67 -1.62 -9.03 -7.47
C PHE A 67 -1.84 -10.53 -7.24
N HIS A 68 -2.68 -11.17 -8.06
CA HIS A 68 -2.95 -12.61 -7.99
C HIS A 68 -1.66 -13.43 -8.05
N GLN A 69 -0.83 -13.19 -9.07
CA GLN A 69 0.45 -13.89 -9.26
C GLN A 69 1.39 -13.66 -8.07
N VAL A 70 1.48 -12.44 -7.56
CA VAL A 70 2.36 -12.12 -6.43
C VAL A 70 1.87 -12.80 -5.15
N LEU A 71 0.58 -12.69 -4.82
CA LEU A 71 -0.01 -13.31 -3.63
C LEU A 71 0.21 -14.82 -3.63
N PHE A 72 -0.17 -15.51 -4.70
CA PHE A 72 -0.05 -16.97 -4.75
C PHE A 72 1.41 -17.43 -4.79
N SER A 73 2.32 -16.65 -5.39
CA SER A 73 3.75 -16.94 -5.27
C SER A 73 4.28 -16.88 -3.83
N PHE A 74 3.72 -16.00 -2.99
CA PHE A 74 4.09 -15.95 -1.57
C PHE A 74 3.46 -17.09 -0.77
N ILE A 75 2.19 -17.44 -1.05
CA ILE A 75 1.52 -18.59 -0.45
C ILE A 75 2.33 -19.87 -0.70
N ASP A 76 2.72 -20.10 -1.96
CA ASP A 76 3.51 -21.27 -2.35
C ASP A 76 4.90 -21.28 -1.67
N LYS A 77 5.59 -20.14 -1.64
CA LYS A 77 6.91 -20.01 -0.98
C LYS A 77 6.86 -20.25 0.52
N LYS A 78 5.78 -19.82 1.18
CA LYS A 78 5.57 -20.00 2.62
C LYS A 78 5.02 -21.40 2.95
N GLY A 79 4.65 -22.20 1.94
CA GLY A 79 4.06 -23.53 2.13
C GLY A 79 2.71 -23.50 2.86
N ALA A 80 2.00 -22.38 2.82
CA ALA A 80 0.74 -22.20 3.53
C ALA A 80 -0.44 -22.71 2.69
N SER A 81 -1.46 -23.29 3.34
CA SER A 81 -2.71 -23.60 2.63
C SER A 81 -3.56 -22.33 2.47
N ASP A 82 -4.32 -22.24 1.38
CA ASP A 82 -5.32 -21.18 1.20
C ASP A 82 -6.22 -21.01 2.43
N SER A 83 -6.55 -22.14 3.09
CA SER A 83 -7.41 -22.13 4.26
C SER A 83 -6.79 -21.53 5.51
N ASP A 84 -5.49 -21.72 5.69
CA ASP A 84 -4.77 -21.11 6.81
C ASP A 84 -4.62 -19.61 6.57
N VAL A 85 -4.34 -19.21 5.33
CA VAL A 85 -4.12 -17.81 4.95
C VAL A 85 -5.37 -16.97 5.20
N TYR A 86 -6.54 -17.34 4.66
CA TYR A 86 -7.72 -16.49 4.84
C TYR A 86 -8.22 -16.47 6.28
N LYS A 87 -8.05 -17.57 7.04
CA LYS A 87 -8.42 -17.62 8.47
C LYS A 87 -7.52 -16.70 9.30
N ARG A 88 -6.19 -16.80 9.12
CA ARG A 88 -5.23 -15.92 9.80
C ARG A 88 -5.40 -14.46 9.43
N ALA A 89 -5.79 -14.18 8.18
CA ALA A 89 -6.08 -12.83 7.71
C ALA A 89 -7.45 -12.29 8.18
N GLY A 90 -8.28 -13.10 8.85
CA GLY A 90 -9.64 -12.70 9.21
C GLY A 90 -10.54 -12.40 8.00
N VAL A 91 -10.23 -13.00 6.84
CA VAL A 91 -10.94 -12.81 5.58
C VAL A 91 -11.97 -13.93 5.39
N ASP A 92 -13.20 -13.55 5.06
CA ASP A 92 -14.26 -14.52 4.75
C ASP A 92 -13.86 -15.45 3.60
N ARG A 93 -14.18 -16.75 3.73
CA ARG A 93 -13.84 -17.77 2.73
C ARG A 93 -14.40 -17.44 1.34
N ARG A 94 -15.59 -16.83 1.23
CA ARG A 94 -16.17 -16.45 -0.08
C ARG A 94 -15.40 -15.28 -0.68
N HIS A 95 -14.95 -14.34 0.15
CA HIS A 95 -14.09 -13.24 -0.31
C HIS A 95 -12.75 -13.79 -0.83
N PHE A 96 -12.10 -14.67 -0.08
CA PHE A 96 -10.86 -15.31 -0.56
C PHE A 96 -11.08 -16.17 -1.80
N SER A 97 -12.24 -16.84 -1.92
CA SER A 97 -12.59 -17.59 -3.12
C SER A 97 -12.65 -16.71 -4.37
N LYS A 98 -13.14 -15.47 -4.28
CA LYS A 98 -13.08 -14.50 -5.39
C LYS A 98 -11.65 -14.10 -5.74
N ILE A 99 -10.80 -13.89 -4.73
CA ILE A 99 -9.37 -13.61 -4.93
C ILE A 99 -8.70 -14.77 -5.68
N ARG A 100 -9.00 -16.02 -5.32
CA ARG A 100 -8.42 -17.22 -5.95
C ARG A 100 -8.90 -17.42 -7.38
N SER A 101 -10.21 -17.29 -7.62
CA SER A 101 -10.85 -17.69 -8.88
C SER A 101 -10.86 -16.63 -9.96
N ASN A 102 -10.73 -15.35 -9.61
CA ASN A 102 -10.71 -14.24 -10.55
C ASN A 102 -9.37 -13.48 -10.47
N PRO A 103 -8.43 -13.72 -11.41
CA PRO A 103 -7.14 -13.05 -11.45
C PRO A 103 -7.19 -11.51 -11.52
N ASP A 104 -8.29 -10.95 -12.02
CA ASP A 104 -8.52 -9.51 -12.14
C ASP A 104 -9.24 -8.90 -10.93
N TYR A 105 -9.63 -9.73 -9.95
CA TYR A 105 -10.27 -9.26 -8.73
C TYR A 105 -9.30 -8.41 -7.90
N ARG A 106 -9.76 -7.22 -7.50
CA ARG A 106 -8.99 -6.28 -6.69
C ARG A 106 -9.57 -6.19 -5.28
N PRO A 107 -8.95 -6.85 -4.28
CA PRO A 107 -9.34 -6.64 -2.90
C PRO A 107 -8.98 -5.22 -2.44
N GLY A 108 -9.65 -4.74 -1.39
CA GLY A 108 -9.34 -3.46 -0.77
C GLY A 108 -7.99 -3.48 -0.04
N LYS A 109 -7.41 -2.29 0.19
CA LYS A 109 -6.09 -2.13 0.86
C LYS A 109 -6.00 -2.91 2.17
N ASN A 110 -6.99 -2.81 3.05
CA ASN A 110 -7.02 -3.50 4.34
C ASN A 110 -6.93 -5.02 4.21
N THR A 111 -7.61 -5.60 3.21
CA THR A 111 -7.54 -7.04 2.93
C THR A 111 -6.14 -7.43 2.44
N VAL A 112 -5.51 -6.62 1.60
CA VAL A 112 -4.14 -6.89 1.13
C VAL A 112 -3.14 -6.83 2.29
N ILE A 113 -3.28 -5.85 3.20
CA ILE A 113 -2.46 -5.75 4.41
C ILE A 113 -2.69 -6.97 5.31
N ALA A 114 -3.94 -7.37 5.55
CA ALA A 114 -4.25 -8.53 6.37
C ALA A 114 -3.67 -9.84 5.80
N LEU A 115 -3.68 -10.00 4.47
CA LEU A 115 -3.03 -11.12 3.79
C LEU A 115 -1.50 -11.09 3.94
N ALA A 116 -0.88 -9.91 3.87
CA ALA A 116 0.56 -9.75 4.09
C ALA A 116 0.96 -10.16 5.52
N LEU A 117 0.18 -9.72 6.52
CA LEU A 117 0.38 -10.11 7.92
C LEU A 117 0.16 -11.63 8.11
N ALA A 118 -0.89 -12.20 7.53
CA ALA A 118 -1.18 -13.63 7.62
C ALA A 118 -0.08 -14.51 7.03
N LEU A 119 0.65 -13.99 6.03
CA LEU A 119 1.79 -14.65 5.38
C LEU A 119 3.14 -14.28 6.03
N GLU A 120 3.13 -13.46 7.09
CA GLU A 120 4.33 -12.98 7.78
C GLU A 120 5.35 -12.41 6.78
N LEU A 121 4.88 -11.53 5.90
CA LEU A 121 5.70 -10.85 4.90
C LEU A 121 6.47 -9.71 5.55
N ASN A 122 7.78 -9.64 5.31
CA ASN A 122 8.56 -8.49 5.75
C ASN A 122 8.16 -7.22 4.98
N LYS A 123 8.64 -6.05 5.41
CA LYS A 123 8.32 -4.75 4.80
C LYS A 123 8.48 -4.72 3.27
N LYS A 124 9.59 -5.25 2.73
CA LYS A 124 9.85 -5.27 1.27
C LYS A 124 8.88 -6.18 0.53
N GLU A 125 8.53 -7.31 1.11
CA GLU A 125 7.57 -8.26 0.54
C GLU A 125 6.14 -7.70 0.58
N THR A 126 5.77 -7.05 1.68
CA THR A 126 4.50 -6.35 1.86
C THR A 126 4.37 -5.21 0.85
N ASP A 127 5.39 -4.36 0.68
CA ASP A 127 5.40 -3.30 -0.33
C ASP A 127 5.23 -3.86 -1.75
N ARG A 128 5.87 -4.99 -2.05
CA ARG A 128 5.71 -5.68 -3.34
C ARG A 128 4.27 -6.15 -3.55
N LEU A 129 3.65 -6.74 -2.52
CA LEU A 129 2.27 -7.23 -2.59
C LEU A 129 1.28 -6.07 -2.74
N LEU A 130 1.44 -5.01 -1.95
CA LEU A 130 0.62 -3.80 -2.03
C LEU A 130 0.74 -3.11 -3.38
N SER A 131 1.97 -2.93 -3.87
CA SER A 131 2.22 -2.31 -5.17
C SER A 131 1.56 -3.10 -6.31
N ALA A 132 1.58 -4.43 -6.24
CA ALA A 132 0.92 -5.29 -7.24
C ALA A 132 -0.62 -5.16 -7.22
N ALA A 133 -1.19 -4.75 -6.09
CA ALA A 133 -2.61 -4.41 -5.94
C ALA A 133 -2.94 -2.93 -6.22
N GLY A 134 -1.92 -2.08 -6.41
CA GLY A 134 -2.08 -0.64 -6.64
C GLY A 134 -2.16 0.20 -5.36
N TYR A 135 -1.60 -0.28 -4.25
CA TYR A 135 -1.57 0.42 -2.96
C TYR A 135 -0.14 0.65 -2.46
N SER A 136 0.01 1.56 -1.51
CA SER A 136 1.24 1.79 -0.75
C SER A 136 0.89 2.15 0.71
N LEU A 137 1.83 2.00 1.63
CA LEU A 137 1.71 2.54 2.98
C LEU A 137 2.29 3.96 2.99
N SER A 138 1.48 4.94 3.40
CA SER A 138 1.88 6.34 3.50
C SER A 138 2.34 6.68 4.92
N GLU A 139 3.51 7.29 5.04
CA GLU A 139 4.00 7.81 6.33
C GLU A 139 3.19 9.02 6.82
N SER A 140 2.34 9.60 5.97
CA SER A 140 1.46 10.72 6.33
C SER A 140 0.13 10.29 6.96
N ASN A 141 -0.10 8.99 7.13
CA ASN A 141 -1.37 8.45 7.60
C ASN A 141 -1.13 7.57 8.84
N THR A 142 -1.84 7.87 9.93
CA THR A 142 -1.68 7.16 11.22
C THR A 142 -1.95 5.66 11.11
N PHE A 143 -2.99 5.25 10.37
CA PHE A 143 -3.28 3.83 10.13
C PHE A 143 -2.10 3.14 9.45
N ASP A 144 -1.53 3.74 8.40
CA ASP A 144 -0.38 3.17 7.70
C ASP A 144 0.90 3.15 8.55
N LEU A 145 1.14 4.18 9.38
CA LEU A 145 2.26 4.22 10.34
C LEU A 145 2.18 3.08 11.36
N ILE A 146 0.98 2.78 11.85
CA ILE A 146 0.77 1.64 12.75
C ILE A 146 1.14 0.34 12.02
N ILE A 147 0.67 0.12 10.79
CA ILE A 147 1.04 -1.08 10.02
C ILE A 147 2.56 -1.16 9.82
N LEU A 148 3.22 -0.05 9.47
CA LEU A 148 4.67 0.02 9.31
C LEU A 148 5.41 -0.34 10.59
N PHE A 149 4.97 0.15 11.74
CA PHE A 149 5.55 -0.18 13.04
C PHE A 149 5.51 -1.70 13.31
N PHE A 150 4.36 -2.33 13.08
CA PHE A 150 4.20 -3.77 13.29
C PHE A 150 5.06 -4.60 12.33
N LEU A 151 5.19 -4.17 11.06
CA LEU A 151 6.09 -4.79 10.09
C LEU A 151 7.57 -4.63 10.49
N ASP A 152 7.98 -3.45 10.96
CA ASP A 152 9.35 -3.17 11.41
C ASP A 152 9.71 -3.97 12.67
N LYS A 153 8.72 -4.28 13.53
CA LYS A 153 8.88 -5.11 14.73
C LYS A 153 8.70 -6.61 14.48
N GLU A 154 8.38 -7.00 13.25
CA GLU A 154 8.06 -8.38 12.85
C GLU A 154 6.91 -8.99 13.69
N ILE A 155 5.94 -8.16 14.09
CA ILE A 155 4.74 -8.58 14.83
C ILE A 155 3.58 -8.69 13.84
N TYR A 156 3.21 -9.93 13.49
CA TYR A 156 2.23 -10.21 12.44
C TYR A 156 0.84 -10.64 12.96
N ASP A 157 0.64 -10.61 14.28
CA ASP A 157 -0.62 -11.00 14.90
C ASP A 157 -1.73 -9.98 14.61
N LEU A 158 -2.75 -10.41 13.86
CA LEU A 158 -3.86 -9.56 13.43
C LEU A 158 -4.62 -8.94 14.62
N TYR A 159 -4.75 -9.68 15.72
CA TYR A 159 -5.44 -9.19 16.91
C TYR A 159 -4.68 -8.04 17.56
N SER A 160 -3.37 -8.18 17.75
CA SER A 160 -2.49 -7.13 18.28
C SER A 160 -2.49 -5.87 17.41
N VAL A 161 -2.46 -6.04 16.08
CA VAL A 161 -2.56 -4.93 15.12
C VAL A 161 -3.91 -4.22 15.25
N ASN A 162 -5.02 -4.97 15.28
CA ASN A 162 -6.35 -4.37 15.42
C ASN A 162 -6.53 -3.65 16.77
N GLN A 163 -5.94 -4.15 17.86
CA GLN A 163 -5.95 -3.43 19.14
C GLN A 163 -5.19 -2.11 19.08
N ALA A 164 -4.04 -2.07 18.41
CA ALA A 164 -3.29 -0.83 18.21
C ALA A 164 -4.06 0.16 17.33
N LEU A 165 -4.70 -0.32 16.26
CA LEU A 165 -5.56 0.50 15.42
C LEU A 165 -6.71 1.11 16.22
N ASP A 166 -7.39 0.32 17.04
CA ASP A 166 -8.47 0.77 17.92
C ASP A 166 -8.00 1.82 18.94
N TYR A 167 -6.83 1.62 19.55
CA TYR A 167 -6.23 2.58 20.48
C TYR A 167 -6.03 3.98 19.85
N PHE A 168 -5.64 4.03 18.57
CA PHE A 168 -5.50 5.28 17.81
C PHE A 168 -6.78 5.69 17.07
N SER A 169 -7.94 5.14 17.44
CA SER A 169 -9.25 5.42 16.84
C SER A 169 -9.28 5.19 15.31
N GLN A 170 -8.48 4.25 14.82
CA GLN A 170 -8.43 3.84 13.42
C GLN A 170 -9.36 2.66 13.17
N LYS A 171 -9.79 2.50 11.91
CA LYS A 171 -10.59 1.34 11.51
C LYS A 171 -9.74 0.06 11.55
N PRO A 172 -10.26 -1.06 12.05
CA PRO A 172 -9.57 -2.34 12.03
C PRO A 172 -9.38 -2.87 10.60
N LEU A 173 -8.45 -3.80 10.43
CA LEU A 173 -8.13 -4.40 9.13
C LEU A 173 -9.24 -5.33 8.62
N ALA A 174 -9.40 -6.46 9.31
CA ALA A 174 -10.33 -7.54 9.01
C ALA A 174 -10.55 -8.38 10.28
N GLY A 175 -11.52 -9.32 10.24
CA GLY A 175 -11.71 -10.31 11.30
C GLY A 175 -12.22 -9.75 12.63
N VAL A 176 -12.84 -8.57 12.65
CA VAL A 176 -13.58 -8.12 13.84
C VAL A 176 -14.81 -9.01 13.96
N LEU A 177 -14.70 -10.02 14.80
CA LEU A 177 -15.88 -10.65 15.37
C LEU A 177 -16.48 -9.61 16.31
N GLU A 178 -17.64 -9.06 15.93
CA GLU A 178 -18.58 -8.50 16.91
C GLU A 178 -19.01 -9.60 17.89
#